data_AF-A0A7C3FCX5-F1
#
_entry.id   AF-A0A7C3FCX5-F1
#
_cell.length_a   1.000
_cell.length_b   1.000
_cell.length_c   1.000
_cell.angle_alpha   90.00
_cell.angle_beta   90.00
_cell.angle_gamma   90.00
#
_symmetry.space_group_name_H-M   'P 1'
#
loop_
_entity.id
_entity.type
_entity.pdbx_description
1 polymer ?
#
loop_
_entity_poly.entity_id
_entity_poly.type
_entity_poly.pdbx_seq_one_letter_code
_entity_poly.pdbx_strand_id
1 'polypeptide(L)'
;MEKIVLDVPLMWADHHVLKVKEALAKLEGVEDTYASSAWKQVLVTYDPSKVDRAAIEKVLADAGYPVGQGEPPLLVQPTEKRRDPRWEELGFRMTETNQADIEMSGEFRRY
;
A
#
# COMPACT_ATOMS: atom_id res chain seq x y z
N MET A 1 -1.59 -29.25 -8.03
CA MET A 1 -1.22 -27.83 -7.99
C MET A 1 -2.43 -26.99 -8.32
N GLU A 2 -2.77 -26.07 -7.44
CA GLU A 2 -3.87 -25.13 -7.56
C GLU A 2 -3.34 -23.69 -7.44
N LYS A 3 -4.08 -22.72 -7.99
CA LYS A 3 -3.73 -21.30 -7.93
C LYS A 3 -4.87 -20.51 -7.33
N ILE A 4 -4.55 -19.62 -6.39
CA ILE A 4 -5.51 -18.68 -5.80
C ILE A 4 -4.99 -17.25 -5.90
N VAL A 5 -5.91 -16.31 -6.12
CA VAL A 5 -5.68 -14.87 -6.03
C VAL A 5 -6.34 -14.38 -4.74
N LEU A 6 -5.60 -13.64 -3.93
CA LEU A 6 -6.06 -13.05 -2.68
C LEU A 6 -5.84 -11.54 -2.72
N ASP A 7 -6.89 -10.78 -2.41
CA ASP A 7 -6.81 -9.33 -2.26
C ASP A 7 -6.24 -8.96 -0.88
N VAL A 8 -5.17 -8.17 -0.87
CA VAL A 8 -4.42 -7.75 0.33
C VAL A 8 -4.20 -6.23 0.29
N PRO A 9 -5.24 -5.42 0.59
CA PRO A 9 -5.19 -3.96 0.52
C PRO A 9 -4.11 -3.29 1.38
N LEU A 10 -3.71 -3.90 2.49
CA LEU A 10 -2.71 -3.35 3.43
C LEU A 10 -1.25 -3.49 2.96
N MET A 11 -1.02 -4.04 1.76
CA MET A 11 0.31 -4.15 1.17
C MET A 11 0.74 -2.84 0.48
N TRP A 12 1.24 -1.87 1.27
CA TRP A 12 1.51 -0.50 0.83
C TRP A 12 2.77 -0.28 -0.01
N ALA A 13 3.84 -1.04 0.25
CA ALA A 13 5.15 -0.80 -0.36
C ALA A 13 5.95 -2.10 -0.56
N ASP A 14 7.11 -2.00 -1.19
CA ASP A 14 7.94 -3.15 -1.56
C ASP A 14 8.41 -3.97 -0.35
N HIS A 15 8.69 -3.33 0.79
CA HIS A 15 9.06 -4.04 2.01
C HIS A 15 7.88 -4.88 2.57
N HIS A 16 6.62 -4.53 2.26
CA HIS A 16 5.47 -5.38 2.58
C HIS A 16 5.45 -6.63 1.69
N VAL A 17 5.77 -6.47 0.40
CA VAL A 17 5.89 -7.58 -0.56
C VAL A 17 6.90 -8.61 -0.08
N LEU A 18 8.07 -8.16 0.37
CA LEU A 18 9.10 -9.05 0.93
C LEU A 18 8.57 -9.83 2.15
N LYS A 19 7.93 -9.15 3.10
CA LYS A 19 7.38 -9.78 4.31
C LYS A 19 6.29 -10.82 3.97
N VAL A 20 5.41 -10.53 3.02
CA VAL A 20 4.38 -11.48 2.54
C VAL A 20 5.02 -12.72 1.94
N LYS A 21 6.01 -12.54 1.05
CA LYS A 21 6.71 -13.66 0.41
C LYS A 21 7.44 -14.53 1.43
N GLU A 22 8.14 -13.91 2.39
CA GLU A 22 8.82 -14.62 3.47
C GLU A 22 7.87 -15.41 4.38
N ALA A 23 6.68 -14.87 4.66
CA ALA A 23 5.67 -15.56 5.46
C ALA A 23 5.13 -16.79 4.73
N LEU A 24 4.78 -16.66 3.45
CA LEU A 24 4.23 -17.74 2.65
C LEU A 24 5.26 -18.81 2.27
N ALA A 25 6.53 -18.44 2.08
CA ALA A 25 7.60 -19.38 1.78
C ALA A 25 7.89 -20.38 2.91
N LYS A 26 7.49 -20.05 4.16
CA LYS A 26 7.61 -20.95 5.32
C LYS A 26 6.49 -21.97 5.42
N LEU A 27 5.42 -21.81 4.62
CA LEU A 27 4.26 -22.67 4.66
C LEU A 27 4.49 -23.90 3.76
N GLU A 28 4.49 -25.07 4.36
CA GLU A 28 4.68 -26.32 3.62
C GLU A 28 3.52 -26.55 2.63
N GLY A 29 3.85 -26.86 1.38
CA GLY A 29 2.87 -27.03 0.31
C GLY A 29 2.66 -25.81 -0.58
N VAL A 30 3.26 -24.66 -0.25
CA VAL A 30 3.37 -23.52 -1.18
C VAL A 30 4.56 -23.72 -2.10
N GLU A 31 4.35 -23.67 -3.42
CA GLU A 31 5.40 -23.83 -4.42
C GLU A 31 5.89 -22.49 -4.98
N ASP A 32 4.97 -21.59 -5.30
CA ASP A 32 5.31 -20.28 -5.88
C ASP A 32 4.38 -19.18 -5.37
N THR A 33 4.94 -17.97 -5.24
CA THR A 33 4.24 -16.79 -4.75
C THR A 33 4.60 -15.56 -5.55
N TYR A 34 3.56 -14.90 -6.06
CA TYR A 34 3.66 -13.59 -6.69
C TYR A 34 2.85 -12.59 -5.88
N ALA A 35 3.51 -11.58 -5.31
CA ALA A 35 2.87 -10.53 -4.52
C ALA A 35 3.15 -9.16 -5.16
N SER A 36 2.13 -8.31 -5.24
CA SER A 36 2.22 -6.98 -5.87
C SER A 36 1.57 -5.92 -4.99
N SER A 37 2.37 -4.99 -4.48
CA SER A 37 1.91 -3.79 -3.74
C SER A 37 1.13 -2.82 -4.64
N ALA A 38 1.37 -2.84 -5.95
CA ALA A 38 0.66 -2.01 -6.92
C ALA A 38 -0.79 -2.49 -7.13
N TRP A 39 -0.98 -3.81 -7.25
CA TRP A 39 -2.30 -4.42 -7.42
C TRP A 39 -2.97 -4.80 -6.10
N LYS A 40 -2.26 -4.69 -4.97
CA LYS A 40 -2.73 -5.13 -3.66
C LYS A 40 -3.18 -6.58 -3.67
N GLN A 41 -2.44 -7.43 -4.39
CA GLN A 41 -2.84 -8.82 -4.65
C GLN A 41 -1.68 -9.78 -4.46
N VAL A 42 -2.03 -10.98 -4.02
CA VAL A 42 -1.11 -12.11 -3.87
C VAL A 42 -1.67 -13.30 -4.64
N LEU A 43 -0.89 -13.81 -5.59
CA LEU A 43 -1.13 -15.05 -6.30
C LEU A 43 -0.27 -16.15 -5.66
N VAL A 44 -0.91 -17.23 -5.22
CA VAL A 44 -0.23 -18.37 -4.59
C VAL A 44 -0.50 -19.62 -5.40
N THR A 45 0.56 -20.35 -5.72
CA THR A 45 0.49 -21.70 -6.28
C THR A 45 0.81 -22.71 -5.18
N TYR A 46 -0.12 -23.61 -4.86
CA TYR A 46 0.01 -24.54 -3.73
C TYR A 46 -0.53 -25.94 -4.04
N ASP A 47 -0.12 -26.91 -3.21
CA ASP A 47 -0.64 -28.28 -3.20
C ASP A 47 -1.83 -28.40 -2.23
N PRO A 48 -3.07 -28.56 -2.73
CA PRO A 48 -4.26 -28.66 -1.88
C PRO A 48 -4.28 -29.92 -0.98
N SER A 49 -3.38 -30.88 -1.23
CA SER A 49 -3.23 -32.07 -0.38
C SER A 49 -2.46 -31.77 0.91
N LYS A 50 -1.69 -30.67 0.94
CA LYS A 50 -0.80 -30.29 2.06
C LYS A 50 -1.27 -29.05 2.80
N VAL A 51 -1.82 -28.08 2.06
CA VAL A 51 -2.25 -26.81 2.61
C VAL A 51 -3.57 -26.38 1.97
N ASP A 52 -4.46 -25.84 2.80
CA ASP A 52 -5.73 -25.30 2.36
C ASP A 52 -5.70 -23.77 2.28
N ARG A 53 -6.71 -23.22 1.64
CA ARG A 53 -6.88 -21.77 1.51
C ARG A 53 -6.94 -21.08 2.88
N ALA A 54 -7.58 -21.68 3.86
CA ALA A 54 -7.73 -21.10 5.20
C ALA A 54 -6.38 -20.96 5.93
N ALA A 55 -5.47 -21.93 5.79
CA ALA A 55 -4.12 -21.82 6.32
C ALA A 55 -3.32 -20.69 5.67
N ILE A 56 -3.45 -20.51 4.36
CA ILE A 56 -2.79 -19.40 3.63
C ILE A 56 -3.32 -18.05 4.12
N GLU A 57 -4.65 -17.89 4.21
CA GLU A 57 -5.28 -16.67 4.72
C GLU A 57 -4.87 -16.37 6.17
N LYS A 58 -4.75 -17.41 7.01
CA LYS A 58 -4.28 -17.28 8.39
C LYS A 58 -2.83 -16.78 8.47
N VAL A 59 -1.92 -17.36 7.69
CA VAL A 59 -0.51 -16.92 7.66
C VAL A 59 -0.40 -15.47 7.20
N LEU A 60 -1.20 -15.07 6.21
CA LEU A 60 -1.26 -13.67 5.78
C LEU A 60 -1.78 -12.75 6.88
N ALA A 61 -2.86 -13.12 7.57
CA ALA A 61 -3.40 -12.36 8.69
C ALA A 61 -2.39 -12.22 9.84
N ASP A 62 -1.72 -13.31 10.22
CA ASP A 62 -0.69 -13.33 11.26
C ASP A 62 0.53 -12.47 10.89
N ALA A 63 0.83 -12.34 9.59
CA ALA A 63 1.87 -11.44 9.08
C ALA A 63 1.45 -9.95 9.06
N GLY A 64 0.18 -9.65 9.35
CA GLY A 64 -0.41 -8.29 9.34
C GLY A 64 -1.08 -7.91 8.01
N TYR A 65 -1.40 -8.90 7.18
CA TYR A 65 -1.95 -8.74 5.83
C TYR A 65 -3.26 -9.53 5.65
N PRO A 66 -4.29 -9.29 6.49
CA PRO A 66 -5.58 -9.97 6.35
C PRO A 66 -6.19 -9.75 4.97
N VAL A 67 -6.68 -10.84 4.37
CA VAL A 67 -7.30 -10.82 3.04
C VAL A 67 -8.60 -10.03 3.07
N GLY A 68 -8.80 -9.18 2.07
CA GLY A 68 -9.99 -8.34 1.90
C GLY A 68 -10.14 -7.21 2.92
N GLN A 69 -9.16 -7.00 3.81
CA GLN A 69 -9.20 -5.96 4.83
C GLN A 69 -8.25 -4.81 4.50
N GLY A 70 -8.68 -3.62 4.89
CA GLY A 70 -7.99 -2.38 4.60
C GLY A 70 -8.65 -1.65 3.43
N GLU A 71 -9.01 -0.40 3.67
CA GLU A 71 -9.33 0.53 2.61
C GLU A 71 -8.21 1.58 2.59
N PRO A 72 -7.92 2.20 1.43
CA PRO A 72 -7.18 3.45 1.46
C PRO A 72 -7.94 4.41 2.38
N PRO A 73 -7.29 5.05 3.36
CA PRO A 73 -7.96 6.05 4.16
C PRO A 73 -8.36 7.20 3.23
N LEU A 74 -9.62 7.22 2.82
CA LEU A 74 -10.22 8.37 2.16
C LEU A 74 -10.43 9.42 3.24
N LEU A 75 -9.41 10.24 3.47
CA LEU A 75 -9.46 11.33 4.44
C LEU A 75 -10.61 12.29 4.16
N VAL A 76 -10.97 12.45 2.88
CA VAL A 76 -12.10 13.24 2.44
C VAL A 76 -12.74 12.60 1.21
N GLN A 77 -14.07 12.49 1.21
CA GLN A 77 -14.80 12.07 0.02
C GLN A 77 -14.70 13.15 -1.06
N PRO A 78 -14.40 12.80 -2.33
CA PRO A 78 -14.30 13.78 -3.39
C PRO A 78 -15.66 14.47 -3.61
N THR A 79 -15.63 15.79 -3.71
CA THR A 79 -16.79 16.58 -4.16
C THR A 79 -17.09 16.28 -5.63
N GLU A 80 -18.23 16.76 -6.14
CA GLU A 80 -18.59 16.65 -7.56
C GLU A 80 -17.49 17.20 -8.49
N LYS A 81 -16.83 18.29 -8.08
CA LYS A 81 -15.70 18.89 -8.81
C LYS A 81 -14.37 18.19 -8.56
N ARG A 82 -14.34 17.12 -7.76
CA ARG A 82 -13.14 16.40 -7.27
C ARG A 82 -12.07 17.34 -6.69
N ARG A 83 -12.50 18.44 -6.07
CA ARG A 83 -11.62 19.35 -5.33
C ARG A 83 -11.67 18.96 -3.86
N ASP A 84 -10.51 18.98 -3.19
CA ASP A 84 -10.44 18.83 -1.74
C ASP A 84 -11.35 19.90 -1.08
N PRO A 85 -12.34 19.52 -0.26
CA PRO A 85 -13.18 20.44 0.51
C PRO A 85 -12.38 21.39 1.39
N ARG A 86 -11.25 20.92 1.96
CA ARG A 86 -10.39 21.74 2.83
C ARG A 86 -9.67 22.85 2.06
N TRP A 87 -9.76 22.86 0.74
CA TRP A 87 -9.28 23.97 -0.08
C TRP A 87 -9.91 25.31 0.33
N GLU A 88 -11.15 25.31 0.79
CA GLU A 88 -11.85 26.53 1.25
C GLU A 88 -11.47 26.91 2.69
N GLU A 89 -11.12 25.92 3.53
CA GLU A 89 -10.75 26.13 4.94
C GLU A 89 -9.29 26.56 5.14
N LEU A 90 -8.37 26.09 4.29
CA LEU A 90 -6.92 26.35 4.42
C LEU A 90 -6.48 27.78 4.07
N GLY A 91 -7.42 28.69 3.79
CA GLY A 91 -7.14 30.11 3.58
C GLY A 91 -6.40 30.44 2.27
N PHE A 92 -5.83 31.64 2.20
CA PHE A 92 -5.15 32.15 1.01
C PHE A 92 -3.94 31.28 0.68
N ARG A 93 -3.87 30.80 -0.58
CA ARG A 93 -2.62 30.29 -1.15
C ARG A 93 -1.59 31.42 -1.08
N MET A 94 -0.50 31.22 -0.34
CA MET A 94 0.64 32.11 -0.45
C MET A 94 1.31 31.78 -1.79
N THR A 95 1.07 32.61 -2.81
CA THR A 95 1.77 32.52 -4.11
C THR A 95 3.14 33.18 -4.06
N GLU A 96 3.41 33.91 -2.96
CA GLU A 96 4.69 34.51 -2.69
C GLU A 96 5.58 33.51 -1.96
N THR A 97 6.79 33.30 -2.49
CA THR A 97 7.82 32.48 -1.84
C THR A 97 8.16 33.11 -0.49
N ASN A 98 8.28 32.28 0.55
CA ASN A 98 8.68 32.74 1.87
C ASN A 98 10.07 33.40 1.81
N GLN A 99 10.19 34.63 2.30
CA GLN A 99 11.45 35.39 2.29
C GLN A 99 12.60 34.66 2.99
N ALA A 100 12.32 33.88 4.04
CA ALA A 100 13.33 33.07 4.71
C ALA A 100 13.94 32.00 3.77
N ASP A 101 13.14 31.42 2.86
CA ASP A 101 13.62 30.44 1.89
C ASP A 101 14.47 31.11 0.79
N ILE A 102 14.12 32.34 0.40
CA ILE A 102 14.91 33.16 -0.56
C ILE A 102 16.28 33.53 0.02
N GLU A 103 16.31 33.94 1.30
CA GLU A 103 17.55 34.25 2.01
C GLU A 103 18.42 33.01 2.22
N MET A 104 17.84 31.85 2.48
CA MET A 104 18.61 30.60 2.63
C MET A 104 19.10 30.04 1.29
N SER A 105 18.36 30.22 0.20
CA SER A 105 18.76 29.72 -1.13
C SER A 105 19.97 30.46 -1.71
N GLY A 106 20.30 31.64 -1.17
CA GLY A 106 21.39 32.47 -1.68
C GLY A 106 21.07 33.16 -3.00
N GLU A 107 19.84 33.06 -3.53
CA GLU A 107 19.42 33.72 -4.77
C GLU A 107 19.49 35.24 -4.67
N PHE A 108 19.33 35.82 -3.48
CA PHE A 108 19.54 37.25 -3.24
C PHE A 108 20.97 37.74 -3.52
N ARG A 109 21.96 36.83 -3.65
CA ARG A 109 23.35 37.15 -4.02
C ARG A 109 23.59 37.18 -5.52
N ARG A 110 22.58 36.88 -6.34
CA ARG A 110 22.69 36.83 -7.81
C ARG A 110 22.44 38.18 -8.50
N TYR A 111 22.12 39.24 -7.75
CA TYR A 111 21.87 40.59 -8.27
C TYR A 111 22.72 41.62 -7.53
#